data_AF-A0A429ZQT8-F1
#
_entry.id   AF-A0A429ZQT8-F1
#
_cell.length_a   1.000
_cell.length_b   1.000
_cell.length_c   1.000
_cell.angle_alpha   90.00
_cell.angle_beta   90.00
_cell.angle_gamma   90.00
#
_symmetry.space_group_name_H-M   'P 1'
#
loop_
_entity.id
_entity.type
_entity.pdbx_description
1 polymer ?
#
loop_
_entity_poly.entity_id
_entity_poly.type
_entity_poly.pdbx_seq_one_letter_code
_entity_poly.pdbx_strand_id
1 'polypeptide(L)'
;MMLKPSIDSLLEKVNSKYSLVILASKRAHELESGATKMLDDYYSVKHVGQALEEIDSGDVVMDPNPDLKRALLKRKEEEKMAARNREKADLEAKIKLDQPN
;
A
#
# COMPACT_ATOMS: atom_id res chain seq x y z
N MET A 1 14.75 17.54 22.35
CA MET A 1 13.56 16.77 21.93
C MET A 1 14.03 15.39 21.50
N MET A 2 13.65 14.34 22.23
CA MET A 2 14.00 12.96 21.86
C MET A 2 13.19 12.56 20.62
N LEU A 3 13.86 11.97 19.63
CA LEU A 3 13.20 11.27 18.53
C LEU A 3 12.48 10.06 19.14
N LYS A 4 11.15 10.04 19.03
CA LYS A 4 10.33 8.86 19.24
C LYS A 4 9.80 8.41 17.88
N PRO A 5 9.75 7.10 17.59
CA PRO A 5 10.27 5.96 18.37
C PRO A 5 11.81 5.86 18.36
N SER A 6 12.38 4.98 19.20
CA SER A 6 13.84 4.75 19.25
C SER A 6 14.29 3.85 18.10
N ILE A 7 15.56 3.93 17.71
CA ILE A 7 16.08 3.07 16.63
C ILE A 7 16.05 1.59 17.00
N ASP A 8 16.28 1.27 18.28
CA ASP A 8 16.31 -0.12 18.75
C ASP A 8 14.93 -0.76 18.67
N SER A 9 13.86 -0.04 19.08
CA SER A 9 12.48 -0.55 18.97
C SER A 9 12.06 -0.78 17.52
N LEU A 10 12.46 0.12 16.61
CA LEU A 10 12.23 -0.03 15.18
C LEU A 10 12.95 -1.25 14.58
N LEU A 11 14.16 -1.55 15.05
CA LEU A 11 14.95 -2.68 14.57
C LEU A 11 14.44 -4.03 15.10
N GLU A 12 13.70 -4.06 16.21
CA GLU A 12 12.96 -5.25 16.64
C GLU A 12 11.80 -5.59 15.67
N LYS A 13 11.22 -4.57 15.01
CA LYS A 13 10.15 -4.74 14.01
C LYS A 13 10.69 -5.01 12.61
N VAL A 14 11.81 -4.39 12.25
CA VAL A 14 12.42 -4.47 10.93
C VAL A 14 13.90 -4.85 11.06
N ASN A 15 14.22 -6.07 10.62
CA ASN A 15 15.53 -6.72 10.81
C ASN A 15 16.75 -6.01 10.18
N SER A 16 16.58 -4.87 9.51
CA SER A 16 17.68 -4.15 8.85
C SER A 16 17.42 -2.64 8.80
N LYS A 17 18.46 -1.85 9.10
CA LYS A 17 18.44 -0.38 9.00
C LYS A 17 18.07 0.09 7.59
N TYR A 18 18.58 -0.58 6.56
CA TYR A 18 18.27 -0.23 5.17
C TYR A 18 16.80 -0.50 4.84
N SER A 19 16.28 -1.65 5.26
CA SER A 19 14.87 -2.00 5.09
C SER A 19 13.96 -1.03 5.83
N LEU A 20 14.34 -0.62 7.04
CA LEU A 20 13.62 0.39 7.82
C LEU A 20 13.53 1.73 7.08
N VAL A 21 14.66 2.23 6.56
CA VAL A 21 14.68 3.49 5.79
C VAL A 21 13.78 3.40 4.55
N ILE A 22 13.85 2.29 3.82
CA ILE A 22 13.04 2.08 2.61
C ILE A 22 11.55 1.99 2.95
N LEU A 23 11.20 1.25 4.02
CA LEU A 23 9.81 1.08 4.47
C LEU A 23 9.23 2.43 4.92
N ALA A 24 9.94 3.16 5.77
CA ALA A 24 9.51 4.47 6.26
C ALA A 24 9.37 5.48 5.12
N SER A 25 10.29 5.48 4.14
CA SER A 25 10.20 6.39 2.98
C SER A 25 8.98 6.08 2.10
N LYS A 26 8.73 4.81 1.80
CA LYS A 26 7.55 4.40 1.02
C LYS A 26 6.27 4.79 1.73
N ARG A 27 6.18 4.49 3.03
CA ARG A 27 5.00 4.80 3.81
C ARG A 27 4.77 6.31 3.95
N ALA A 28 5.84 7.10 4.12
CA ALA A 28 5.74 8.55 4.14
C ALA A 28 5.17 9.12 2.84
N HIS A 29 5.54 8.57 1.68
CA HIS A 29 4.96 8.98 0.39
C HIS A 29 3.50 8.58 0.24
N GLU A 30 3.10 7.43 0.78
CA GLU A 30 1.68 7.05 0.82
C GLU A 30 0.86 8.06 1.65
N LEU A 31 1.36 8.40 2.85
CA LEU A 31 0.73 9.41 3.72
C LEU A 31 0.66 10.78 3.05
N GLU A 32 1.73 11.19 2.36
CA GLU A 32 1.76 12.42 1.57
C GLU A 32 0.76 12.41 0.41
N SER A 33 0.50 11.23 -0.17
CA SER A 33 -0.50 11.03 -1.23
C SER A 33 -1.94 10.95 -0.68
N GLY A 34 -2.15 11.18 0.62
CA GLY A 34 -3.47 11.16 1.26
C GLY A 34 -3.94 9.76 1.66
N ALA A 35 -3.04 8.78 1.78
CA ALA A 35 -3.39 7.47 2.32
C ALA A 35 -3.93 7.60 3.76
N THR A 36 -4.82 6.69 4.11
CA THR A 36 -5.35 6.59 5.48
C THR A 36 -4.22 6.37 6.47
N LYS A 37 -4.21 7.18 7.52
CA LYS A 37 -3.35 7.03 8.70
C LYS A 37 -3.77 5.79 9.48
N MET A 38 -2.82 5.02 9.97
CA MET A 38 -3.11 3.80 10.73
C MET A 38 -3.25 4.07 12.23
N LEU A 39 -2.66 5.16 12.72
CA LEU A 39 -2.79 5.59 14.11
C LEU A 39 -3.76 6.76 14.23
N ASP A 40 -4.45 6.83 15.36
CA ASP A 40 -5.33 7.93 15.70
C ASP A 40 -4.52 9.21 16.00
N ASP A 41 -3.41 9.06 16.72
CA ASP A 41 -2.55 10.15 17.17
C ASP A 41 -1.08 9.93 16.81
N TYR A 42 -0.39 11.03 16.49
CA TYR A 42 1.03 11.03 16.15
C TYR A 42 1.78 12.10 16.94
N TYR A 43 2.98 11.75 17.40
CA TYR A 43 3.94 12.69 17.95
C TYR A 43 4.60 13.52 16.85
N SER A 44 4.90 12.91 15.71
CA SER A 44 5.54 13.59 14.59
C SER A 44 4.52 14.31 13.71
N VAL A 45 4.84 15.55 13.38
CA VAL A 45 4.11 16.33 12.35
C VAL A 45 4.52 15.90 10.94
N LYS A 46 5.76 15.41 10.77
CA LYS A 46 6.29 15.01 9.45
C LYS A 46 5.90 13.58 9.11
N HIS A 47 5.53 13.33 7.86
CA HIS A 47 5.15 12.02 7.34
C HIS A 47 6.19 10.92 7.60
N VAL A 48 7.49 11.23 7.53
CA VAL A 48 8.55 10.25 7.84
C VAL A 48 8.49 9.80 9.30
N GLY A 49 8.30 10.72 10.24
CA GLY A 49 8.15 10.34 11.64
C GLY A 49 6.85 9.59 11.90
N GLN A 50 5.75 10.00 11.25
CA GLN A 50 4.47 9.29 11.33
C GLN A 50 4.59 7.85 10.82
N ALA A 51 5.31 7.65 9.71
CA ALA A 51 5.60 6.32 9.19
C ALA A 51 6.44 5.48 10.18
N LEU A 52 7.42 6.09 10.87
CA LEU A 52 8.18 5.39 11.92
C LEU A 52 7.29 4.99 13.10
N GLU A 53 6.34 5.83 13.50
CA GLU A 53 5.37 5.52 14.56
C GLU A 53 4.43 4.37 14.16
N GLU A 54 3.98 4.32 12.90
CA GLU A 54 3.18 3.20 12.38
C GLU A 54 3.98 1.89 12.27
N ILE A 55 5.30 1.98 12.02
CA ILE A 55 6.18 0.81 12.02
C ILE A 55 6.39 0.29 13.45
N ASP A 56 6.58 1.19 14.41
CA ASP A 56 6.81 0.84 15.82
C ASP A 56 5.56 0.21 16.48
N SER A 57 4.37 0.72 16.15
CA SER A 57 3.08 0.13 16.55
C SER A 57 2.80 -1.23 15.89
N GLY A 58 3.43 -1.50 14.73
CA GLY A 58 3.28 -2.76 14.00
C GLY A 58 2.14 -2.75 12.98
N ASP A 59 1.49 -1.61 12.74
CA ASP A 59 0.46 -1.47 11.71
C ASP A 59 1.05 -1.48 10.29
N VAL A 60 2.32 -1.07 10.16
CA VAL A 60 3.07 -1.11 8.90
C VAL A 60 4.19 -2.12 9.00
N VAL A 61 4.07 -3.22 8.25
CA VAL A 61 5.03 -4.33 8.24
C VAL A 61 5.57 -4.63 6.86
N MET A 62 6.79 -5.19 6.83
CA MET A 62 7.34 -5.76 5.60
C MET A 62 6.70 -7.12 5.34
N ASP A 63 6.28 -7.34 4.10
CA ASP A 63 5.80 -8.65 3.67
C ASP A 63 6.95 -9.67 3.67
N PRO A 64 6.79 -10.88 4.23
CA PRO A 64 7.84 -11.88 4.27
C PRO A 64 8.21 -12.43 2.88
N ASN A 65 7.33 -12.28 1.88
CA ASN A 65 7.60 -12.68 0.50
C ASN A 65 7.10 -11.63 -0.50
N PRO A 66 7.86 -10.53 -0.68
CA PRO A 66 7.43 -9.40 -1.50
C PRO A 66 7.26 -9.77 -2.97
N ASP A 67 8.06 -10.71 -3.49
CA ASP A 67 8.02 -11.11 -4.90
C ASP A 67 6.77 -11.95 -5.21
N LEU A 68 6.41 -12.87 -4.31
CA LEU A 68 5.17 -13.63 -4.44
C LEU A 68 3.95 -12.69 -4.38
N LYS A 69 3.92 -11.75 -3.43
CA LYS A 69 2.84 -10.76 -3.34
C LYS A 69 2.67 -9.96 -4.62
N ARG A 70 3.77 -9.49 -5.22
CA ARG A 70 3.75 -8.76 -6.50
C ARG A 70 3.20 -9.62 -7.63
N ALA A 71 3.64 -10.88 -7.73
CA ALA A 71 3.16 -11.79 -8.76
C ALA A 71 1.65 -12.07 -8.64
N LEU A 72 1.15 -12.27 -7.42
CA LEU A 72 -0.27 -12.51 -7.16
C LEU A 72 -1.12 -11.27 -7.46
N LEU A 73 -0.66 -10.07 -7.07
CA LEU A 73 -1.37 -8.82 -7.36
C LEU A 73 -1.52 -8.61 -8.86
N LYS A 74 -0.44 -8.80 -9.62
CA LYS A 74 -0.44 -8.67 -11.07
C LYS A 74 -1.43 -9.61 -11.74
N ARG A 75 -1.46 -10.89 -11.35
CA ARG A 75 -2.44 -11.87 -11.87
C ARG A 75 -3.87 -11.45 -11.56
N LYS A 76 -4.14 -11.00 -10.33
CA LYS A 76 -5.47 -10.55 -9.91
C LYS A 76 -5.92 -9.30 -10.69
N GLU A 77 -5.01 -8.38 -10.99
CA GLU A 77 -5.28 -7.21 -11.83
C GLU A 77 -5.58 -7.60 -13.28
N GLU A 78 -4.79 -8.52 -13.86
CA GLU A 78 -5.00 -9.07 -15.20
C GLU A 78 -6.37 -9.77 -15.32
N GLU A 79 -6.73 -10.61 -14.35
CA GLU A 79 -8.02 -11.29 -14.28
C GLU A 79 -9.19 -10.30 -14.19
N LYS A 80 -9.08 -9.29 -13.31
CA LYS A 80 -10.09 -8.23 -13.19
C LYS A 80 -10.24 -7.41 -14.46
N MET A 81 -9.13 -7.08 -15.11
CA MET A 81 -9.13 -6.35 -16.37
C MET A 81 -9.77 -7.18 -17.49
N ALA A 82 -9.44 -8.48 -17.58
CA ALA A 82 -10.05 -9.40 -18.54
C ALA A 82 -11.57 -9.55 -18.31
N ALA A 83 -12.01 -9.65 -17.05
CA ALA A 83 -13.42 -9.71 -16.70
C ALA A 83 -14.17 -8.42 -17.11
N ARG A 84 -13.62 -7.25 -16.77
CA ARG A 84 -14.20 -5.95 -17.16
C ARG A 84 -14.26 -5.79 -18.69
N ASN A 85 -13.24 -6.26 -19.41
CA ASN A 85 -13.21 -6.19 -20.87
C ASN A 85 -14.27 -7.10 -21.51
N ARG A 86 -14.47 -8.31 -20.97
CA ARG A 86 -15.55 -9.22 -21.41
C ARG A 86 -16.93 -8.61 -21.15
N GLU A 87 -17.16 -8.12 -19.95
CA GLU A 87 -18.42 -7.46 -19.59
C GLU A 87 -18.71 -6.26 -20.50
N LYS A 88 -17.70 -5.43 -20.78
CA LYS A 88 -17.83 -4.30 -21.71
C LYS A 88 -18.19 -4.76 -23.13
N ALA A 89 -17.58 -5.84 -23.62
CA ALA A 89 -17.87 -6.39 -24.95
C ALA A 89 -19.30 -6.95 -25.04
N ASP A 90 -19.77 -7.65 -24.00
CA ASP A 90 -21.13 -8.19 -23.94
C ASP A 90 -22.19 -7.08 -23.92
N LEU A 91 -21.92 -6.00 -23.17
CA LEU A 91 -22.78 -4.80 -23.15
C LEU A 91 -22.82 -4.10 -24.51
N GLU A 92 -21.66 -3.94 -25.16
CA GLU A 92 -21.59 -3.32 -26.50
C GLU A 92 -22.34 -4.15 -27.54
N ALA A 93 -22.25 -5.49 -27.49
CA ALA A 93 -22.98 -6.38 -28.37
C ALA A 93 -24.50 -6.27 -28.18
N LYS A 94 -24.97 -6.19 -26.93
CA LYS A 94 -26.40 -5.98 -26.61
C LYS A 94 -26.90 -4.63 -27.13
N ILE A 95 -26.13 -3.56 -26.94
CA ILE A 95 -26.49 -2.22 -27.43
C ILE A 95 -26.59 -2.19 -28.96
N LYS A 96 -25.68 -2.87 -29.68
CA LYS A 96 -25.75 -2.97 -31.14
C LYS A 96 -26.97 -3.75 -31.64
N LEU A 97 -27.46 -4.73 -30.88
CA LEU A 97 -28.62 -5.52 -31.26
C LEU A 97 -29.95 -4.75 -31.05
N ASP A 98 -29.97 -3.80 -30.12
CA ASP A 98 -31.16 -3.07 -29.68
C ASP A 98 -31.35 -1.71 -30.38
N GLN A 99 -30.47 -1.34 -31.33
CA GLN A 99 -30.71 -0.15 -32.17
C GLN A 99 -31.69 -0.48 -33.31
N PRO A 100 -32.93 0.06 -33.31
CA PRO A 100 -33.81 -0.07 -34.45
C PRO A 100 -33.23 0.70 -35.66
N ASN A 101 -33.32 0.06 -36.82
CA ASN A 101 -32.91 0.58 -38.12
C ASN A 101 -33.70 1.83 -38.52
#